data_AF-X5Q6F9-F1
#
_entry.id   AF-X5Q6F9-F1
#
_cell.length_a   1.000
_cell.length_b   1.000
_cell.length_c   1.000
_cell.angle_alpha   90.00
_cell.angle_beta   90.00
_cell.angle_gamma   90.00
#
_symmetry.space_group_name_H-M   'P 1'
#
loop_
_entity.id
_entity.type
_entity.pdbx_description
1 polymer ?
#
loop_
_entity_poly.entity_id
_entity_poly.type
_entity_poly.pdbx_seq_one_letter_code
_entity_poly.pdbx_strand_id
1 'polypeptide(L)'
;MRALLLVPLILAGFCQAARAGDISSVNTDLDWEKDCVTYAQAEEGDGDWADLACSGYRGYPVLVSYDDARESLFYGFPPGDMTTVWESFSGLNSAGPKVEWRIETNGKTAIPFAVIHRRSISDTEGENKSTEVLIVAKVAQPDAHEGCTIGLVLATGNPAANDQARKLADEKARTFACGKDKRVVIGDAPAYGRVDN
;
A
#
# COMPACT_ATOMS: atom_id res chain seq x y z
N MET A 1 -43.13 -57.60 -25.36
CA MET A 1 -42.75 -56.23 -25.75
C MET A 1 -42.29 -55.50 -24.49
N ARG A 2 -40.99 -55.17 -24.40
CA ARG A 2 -40.35 -54.60 -23.21
C ARG A 2 -40.71 -53.11 -23.10
N ALA A 3 -41.31 -52.70 -21.99
CA ALA A 3 -41.59 -51.30 -21.69
C ALA A 3 -40.31 -50.63 -21.17
N LEU A 4 -39.80 -49.63 -21.91
CA LEU A 4 -38.72 -48.75 -21.48
C LEU A 4 -39.31 -47.61 -20.63
N LEU A 5 -38.97 -47.58 -19.35
CA LEU A 5 -39.22 -46.46 -18.44
C LEU A 5 -38.11 -45.41 -18.62
N LEU A 6 -38.49 -44.23 -19.11
CA LEU A 6 -37.64 -43.03 -19.17
C LEU A 6 -37.66 -42.32 -17.81
N VAL A 7 -36.51 -42.24 -17.15
CA VAL A 7 -36.29 -41.46 -15.93
C VAL A 7 -35.75 -40.08 -16.32
N PRO A 8 -36.39 -38.96 -15.95
CA PRO A 8 -35.89 -37.63 -16.25
C PRO A 8 -34.78 -37.27 -15.25
N LEU A 9 -33.58 -36.99 -15.77
CA LEU A 9 -32.44 -36.52 -14.98
C LEU A 9 -32.59 -35.01 -14.73
N ILE A 10 -33.03 -34.63 -13.53
CA ILE A 10 -33.12 -33.23 -13.10
C ILE A 10 -31.71 -32.78 -12.68
N LEU A 11 -31.03 -32.01 -13.54
CA LEU A 11 -29.80 -31.30 -13.17
C LEU A 11 -30.17 -30.08 -12.30
N ALA A 12 -30.10 -30.23 -10.98
CA ALA A 12 -30.15 -29.11 -10.05
C ALA A 12 -28.81 -28.36 -10.10
N GLY A 13 -28.76 -27.25 -10.85
CA GLY A 13 -27.61 -26.36 -10.87
C GLY A 13 -27.42 -25.70 -9.49
N PHE A 14 -26.38 -26.12 -8.77
CA PHE A 14 -25.91 -25.43 -7.58
C PHE A 14 -25.30 -24.09 -8.03
N CYS A 15 -26.10 -23.02 -8.02
CA CYS A 15 -25.56 -21.66 -8.01
C CYS A 15 -24.83 -21.46 -6.67
N GLN A 16 -23.53 -21.74 -6.62
CA GLN A 16 -22.68 -21.22 -5.56
C GLN A 16 -22.68 -19.70 -5.71
N ALA A 17 -23.42 -19.01 -4.84
CA ALA A 17 -23.27 -17.58 -4.69
C ALA A 17 -21.82 -17.30 -4.29
N ALA A 18 -21.03 -16.76 -5.22
CA ALA A 18 -19.72 -16.23 -4.91
C ALA A 18 -19.91 -15.13 -3.86
N ARG A 19 -19.59 -15.42 -2.60
CA ARG A 19 -19.53 -14.39 -1.57
C ARG A 19 -18.25 -13.60 -1.82
N ALA A 20 -18.40 -12.37 -2.30
CA ALA A 20 -17.34 -11.39 -2.25
C ALA A 20 -16.86 -11.28 -0.80
N GLY A 21 -15.55 -11.24 -0.58
CA GLY A 21 -14.99 -11.02 0.74
C GLY A 21 -15.40 -9.65 1.28
N ASP A 22 -15.54 -9.54 2.59
CA ASP A 22 -15.85 -8.26 3.22
C ASP A 22 -14.57 -7.40 3.24
N ILE A 23 -14.66 -6.17 2.74
CA ILE A 23 -13.56 -5.22 2.74
C ILE A 23 -13.68 -4.30 3.97
N SER A 24 -12.59 -4.10 4.71
CA SER A 24 -12.55 -3.15 5.84
C SER A 24 -11.18 -2.48 6.02
N SER A 25 -11.12 -1.45 6.89
CA SER A 25 -9.87 -0.81 7.32
C SER A 25 -9.40 -1.38 8.64
N VAL A 26 -8.10 -1.58 8.78
CA VAL A 26 -7.42 -1.73 10.06
C VAL A 26 -6.25 -0.76 10.13
N ASN A 27 -6.11 -0.04 11.25
CA ASN A 27 -4.99 0.88 11.44
C ASN A 27 -3.90 0.20 12.27
N THR A 28 -2.65 0.31 11.85
CA THR A 28 -1.47 0.05 12.68
C THR A 28 -0.71 1.34 12.95
N ASP A 29 0.03 1.36 14.04
CA ASP A 29 1.04 2.38 14.27
C ASP A 29 2.30 2.07 13.45
N LEU A 30 3.03 3.12 13.08
CA LEU A 30 4.39 3.03 12.58
C LEU A 30 5.26 3.89 13.50
N ASP A 31 5.83 3.23 14.51
CA ASP A 31 6.74 3.85 15.47
C ASP A 31 8.13 3.24 15.29
N TRP A 32 9.03 4.01 14.68
CA TRP A 32 10.42 3.65 14.41
C TRP A 32 11.20 3.09 15.60
N GLU A 33 10.95 3.57 16.82
CA GLU A 33 11.67 3.14 18.02
C GLU A 33 11.15 1.82 18.57
N LYS A 34 9.90 1.45 18.26
CA LYS A 34 9.22 0.29 18.86
C LYS A 34 9.07 -0.86 17.89
N ASP A 35 8.70 -0.55 16.66
CA ASP A 35 8.16 -1.52 15.72
C ASP A 35 9.15 -1.90 14.62
N CYS A 36 10.32 -1.24 14.57
CA CYS A 36 11.29 -1.36 13.49
C CYS A 36 12.64 -1.94 13.92
N VAL A 37 13.23 -2.70 13.00
CA VAL A 37 14.61 -3.17 13.07
C VAL A 37 15.41 -2.46 11.98
N THR A 38 16.41 -1.68 12.36
CA THR A 38 17.41 -1.13 11.43
C THR A 38 18.33 -2.25 10.98
N TYR A 39 18.39 -2.51 9.67
CA TYR A 39 19.21 -3.58 9.10
C TYR A 39 20.38 -3.06 8.26
N ALA A 40 20.36 -1.79 7.89
CA ALA A 40 21.48 -1.07 7.29
C ALA A 40 21.42 0.41 7.71
N GLN A 41 22.56 1.05 7.89
CA GLN A 41 22.67 2.49 8.19
C GLN A 41 24.07 3.00 7.87
N ALA A 42 24.20 4.33 7.74
CA ALA A 42 25.46 5.00 7.49
C ALA A 42 26.48 4.72 8.61
N GLU A 43 27.76 4.58 8.23
CA GLU A 43 28.87 4.67 9.17
C GLU A 43 29.14 6.13 9.54
N GLU A 44 29.93 6.37 10.60
CA GLU A 44 30.27 7.71 11.03
C GLU A 44 31.00 8.47 9.91
N GLY A 45 30.37 9.53 9.40
CA GLY A 45 30.91 10.37 8.33
C GLY A 45 30.44 10.03 6.91
N ASP A 46 29.65 8.95 6.74
CA ASP A 46 29.17 8.46 5.44
C ASP A 46 27.76 8.96 5.08
N GLY A 47 27.30 10.03 5.73
CA GLY A 47 25.99 10.64 5.50
C GLY A 47 24.95 10.31 6.56
N ASP A 48 23.68 10.55 6.24
CA ASP A 48 22.52 10.33 7.11
C ASP A 48 21.48 9.49 6.39
N TRP A 49 21.66 8.16 6.45
CA TRP A 49 20.76 7.19 5.84
C TRP A 49 20.60 5.94 6.71
N ALA A 50 19.43 5.32 6.63
CA ALA A 50 19.11 4.08 7.33
C ALA A 50 18.00 3.31 6.60
N ASP A 51 18.13 1.99 6.56
CA ASP A 51 17.08 1.09 6.10
C ASP A 51 16.52 0.28 7.28
N LEU A 52 15.19 0.28 7.38
CA LEU A 52 14.45 -0.31 8.46
C LEU A 52 13.36 -1.25 7.95
N ALA A 53 13.13 -2.32 8.71
CA ALA A 53 11.99 -3.21 8.53
C ALA A 53 11.07 -3.10 9.76
N CYS A 54 9.85 -2.63 9.53
CA CYS A 54 8.87 -2.35 10.57
C CYS A 54 7.71 -3.33 10.57
N SER A 55 7.17 -3.58 11.76
CA SER A 55 5.99 -4.43 11.95
C SER A 55 4.75 -3.74 11.41
N GLY A 56 4.10 -4.35 10.42
CA GLY A 56 2.80 -3.91 9.91
C GLY A 56 1.67 -4.83 10.34
N TYR A 57 0.69 -5.02 9.45
CA TYR A 57 -0.49 -5.85 9.76
C TYR A 57 -0.19 -7.35 9.66
N ARG A 58 -0.36 -8.09 10.76
CA ARG A 58 -0.29 -9.57 10.81
C ARG A 58 0.95 -10.16 10.10
N GLY A 59 2.11 -9.54 10.29
CA GLY A 59 3.38 -9.99 9.73
C GLY A 59 3.70 -9.47 8.33
N TYR A 60 2.83 -8.65 7.71
CA TYR A 60 3.21 -7.88 6.53
C TYR A 60 4.12 -6.73 6.98
N PRO A 61 5.37 -6.64 6.48
CA PRO A 61 6.28 -5.59 6.91
C PRO A 61 5.97 -4.26 6.23
N VAL A 62 6.41 -3.18 6.86
CA VAL A 62 6.60 -1.88 6.22
C VAL A 62 8.09 -1.65 6.14
N LEU A 63 8.65 -1.56 4.93
CA LEU A 63 10.06 -1.24 4.74
C LEU A 63 10.20 0.25 4.58
N VAL A 64 11.17 0.82 5.26
CA VAL A 64 11.48 2.25 5.26
C VAL A 64 12.94 2.38 4.83
N SER A 65 13.19 3.17 3.78
CA SER A 65 14.54 3.63 3.44
C SER A 65 14.56 5.13 3.65
N TYR A 66 15.34 5.57 4.61
CA TYR A 66 15.58 6.96 4.96
C TYR A 66 16.92 7.39 4.38
N ASP A 67 16.96 8.54 3.72
CA ASP A 67 18.18 9.16 3.20
C ASP A 67 18.00 10.69 3.08
N ASP A 68 18.87 11.47 3.73
CA ASP A 68 18.89 12.94 3.72
C ASP A 68 17.48 13.56 3.87
N ALA A 69 16.83 13.27 5.00
CA ALA A 69 15.50 13.76 5.36
C ALA A 69 14.36 13.42 4.37
N ARG A 70 14.52 12.33 3.62
CA ARG A 70 13.50 11.76 2.72
C ARG A 70 13.26 10.30 3.07
N GLU A 71 12.01 9.89 3.01
CA GLU A 71 11.62 8.53 3.32
C GLU A 71 10.97 7.85 2.10
N SER A 72 11.51 6.71 1.68
CA SER A 72 10.91 5.79 0.72
C SER A 72 10.27 4.62 1.47
N LEU A 73 9.02 4.27 1.12
CA LEU A 73 8.28 3.24 1.85
C LEU A 73 7.74 2.17 0.93
N PHE A 74 7.81 0.93 1.39
CA PHE A 74 7.24 -0.23 0.73
C PHE A 74 6.40 -1.06 1.70
N TYR A 75 5.32 -1.65 1.21
CA TYR A 75 4.35 -2.38 2.03
C TYR A 75 4.21 -3.82 1.56
N GLY A 76 4.51 -4.77 2.44
CA GLY A 76 4.52 -6.19 2.13
C GLY A 76 5.90 -6.70 1.73
N PHE A 77 5.94 -7.79 0.96
CA PHE A 77 7.15 -8.56 0.71
C PHE A 77 7.78 -8.19 -0.64
N PRO A 78 8.88 -7.42 -0.69
CA PRO A 78 9.48 -6.98 -1.95
C PRO A 78 10.11 -8.12 -2.74
N PRO A 79 10.41 -7.92 -4.04
CA PRO A 79 11.23 -8.86 -4.79
C PRO A 79 12.67 -8.87 -4.24
N GLY A 80 13.38 -9.98 -4.41
CA GLY A 80 14.74 -10.15 -3.85
C GLY A 80 15.79 -9.17 -4.39
N ASP A 81 15.55 -8.54 -5.54
CA ASP A 81 16.44 -7.51 -6.10
C ASP A 81 16.18 -6.10 -5.55
N MET A 82 15.09 -5.91 -4.80
CA MET A 82 14.66 -4.64 -4.20
C MET A 82 14.49 -3.45 -5.17
N THR A 83 14.58 -3.67 -6.48
CA THR A 83 14.74 -2.57 -7.42
C THR A 83 13.47 -1.73 -7.52
N THR A 84 12.28 -2.31 -7.45
CA THR A 84 11.00 -1.59 -7.60
C THR A 84 10.46 -0.99 -6.30
N VAL A 85 11.22 -1.07 -5.21
CA VAL A 85 10.75 -0.82 -3.83
C VAL A 85 10.78 0.67 -3.48
N TRP A 86 11.67 1.44 -4.10
CA TRP A 86 12.06 2.77 -3.63
C TRP A 86 11.44 3.89 -4.46
N GLU A 87 10.20 4.24 -4.13
CA GLU A 87 9.55 5.46 -4.60
C GLU A 87 9.32 6.44 -3.43
N SER A 88 9.62 7.72 -3.66
CA SER A 88 9.40 8.80 -2.69
C SER A 88 9.01 10.11 -3.37
N PHE A 89 8.66 11.09 -2.54
CA PHE A 89 8.54 12.48 -2.99
C PHE A 89 9.93 13.06 -3.24
N SER A 90 10.05 13.93 -4.24
CA SER A 90 11.33 14.59 -4.53
C SER A 90 11.76 15.58 -3.44
N GLY A 91 10.80 16.18 -2.74
CA GLY A 91 11.05 17.07 -1.60
C GLY A 91 11.24 16.31 -0.29
N LEU A 92 11.77 17.01 0.72
CA LEU A 92 11.85 16.48 2.09
C LEU A 92 10.48 16.02 2.56
N ASN A 93 10.42 14.84 3.15
CA ASN A 93 9.16 14.21 3.47
C ASN A 93 9.28 13.19 4.61
N SER A 94 8.17 12.98 5.29
CA SER A 94 8.05 11.98 6.36
C SER A 94 6.74 11.21 6.28
N ALA A 95 6.73 10.03 6.87
CA ALA A 95 5.56 9.19 7.07
C ALA A 95 4.77 9.63 8.30
N GLY A 96 3.45 9.62 8.18
CA GLY A 96 2.56 9.76 9.32
C GLY A 96 2.66 8.54 10.25
N PRO A 97 2.24 8.66 11.52
CA PRO A 97 2.38 7.57 12.47
C PRO A 97 1.35 6.43 12.27
N LYS A 98 0.41 6.57 11.34
CA LYS A 98 -0.72 5.65 11.14
C LYS A 98 -0.74 5.11 9.72
N VAL A 99 -0.71 3.78 9.61
CA VAL A 99 -0.87 3.04 8.36
C VAL A 99 -2.27 2.43 8.34
N GLU A 100 -3.09 2.83 7.38
CA GLU A 100 -4.41 2.23 7.18
C GLU A 100 -4.30 1.08 6.17
N TRP A 101 -4.52 -0.15 6.63
CA TRP A 101 -4.54 -1.35 5.81
C TRP A 101 -5.96 -1.64 5.32
N ARG A 102 -6.12 -1.80 4.01
CA ARG A 102 -7.35 -2.31 3.39
C ARG A 102 -7.27 -3.82 3.33
N ILE A 103 -8.15 -4.47 4.07
CA ILE A 103 -8.17 -5.93 4.24
C ILE A 103 -9.39 -6.52 3.56
N GLU A 104 -9.21 -7.65 2.89
CA GLU A 104 -10.30 -8.50 2.43
C GLU A 104 -10.41 -9.69 3.38
N THR A 105 -11.60 -9.91 3.91
CA THR A 105 -11.89 -11.03 4.82
C THR A 105 -12.80 -12.05 4.15
N ASN A 106 -12.35 -13.30 4.10
CA ASN A 106 -13.15 -14.44 3.67
C ASN A 106 -13.09 -15.54 4.73
N GLY A 107 -14.15 -15.66 5.52
CA GLY A 107 -14.20 -16.56 6.67
C GLY A 107 -13.17 -16.18 7.73
N LYS A 108 -12.17 -17.05 7.95
CA LYS A 108 -11.09 -16.83 8.93
C LYS A 108 -9.85 -16.16 8.34
N THR A 109 -9.81 -16.01 7.02
CA THR A 109 -8.69 -15.44 6.29
C THR A 109 -8.90 -13.94 6.17
N ALA A 110 -7.92 -13.13 6.57
CA ALA A 110 -7.92 -11.69 6.33
C ALA A 110 -6.58 -11.31 5.71
N ILE A 111 -6.61 -10.82 4.46
CA ILE A 111 -5.43 -10.51 3.67
C ILE A 111 -5.43 -9.01 3.37
N PRO A 112 -4.36 -8.26 3.72
CA PRO A 112 -4.22 -6.89 3.27
C PRO A 112 -3.91 -6.86 1.77
N PHE A 113 -4.65 -6.05 1.02
CA PHE A 113 -4.43 -5.88 -0.42
C PHE A 113 -3.99 -4.46 -0.80
N ALA A 114 -4.21 -3.49 0.08
CA ALA A 114 -3.75 -2.12 -0.11
C ALA A 114 -3.41 -1.43 1.21
N VAL A 115 -2.59 -0.39 1.12
CA VAL A 115 -2.29 0.53 2.22
C VAL A 115 -2.66 1.94 1.79
N ILE A 116 -3.20 2.71 2.74
CA ILE A 116 -3.33 4.15 2.67
C ILE A 116 -2.44 4.73 3.78
N HIS A 117 -1.49 5.57 3.38
CA HIS A 117 -0.54 6.14 4.32
C HIS A 117 -0.35 7.63 4.06
N ARG A 118 -0.59 8.44 5.09
CA ARG A 118 -0.40 9.88 5.04
C ARG A 118 1.07 10.22 5.07
N ARG A 119 1.49 11.11 4.16
CA ARG A 119 2.84 11.63 4.03
C ARG A 119 2.80 13.14 4.15
N SER A 120 3.77 13.68 4.86
CA SER A 120 4.00 15.11 4.99
C SER A 120 5.16 15.50 4.09
N ILE A 121 4.98 16.50 3.24
CA ILE A 121 6.00 17.00 2.32
C ILE A 121 6.26 18.46 2.67
N SER A 122 7.52 18.81 2.95
CA SER A 122 7.91 20.17 3.25
C SER A 122 7.77 21.07 2.01
N ASP A 123 7.18 22.24 2.19
CA ASP A 123 7.22 23.30 1.18
C ASP A 123 8.57 24.02 1.24
N THR A 124 9.22 24.18 0.09
CA THR A 124 10.52 24.86 -0.02
C THR A 124 10.35 26.37 -0.27
N GLU A 125 9.13 26.85 -0.56
CA GLU A 125 8.86 28.19 -1.07
C GLU A 125 8.26 29.18 -0.03
N GLY A 126 8.27 28.85 1.27
CA GLY A 126 8.31 29.90 2.31
C GLY A 126 7.06 30.16 3.16
N GLU A 127 6.14 29.20 3.29
CA GLU A 127 5.26 29.16 4.47
C GLU A 127 5.48 27.82 5.18
N ASN A 128 5.63 27.80 6.51
CA ASN A 128 5.82 26.59 7.33
C ASN A 128 4.60 25.62 7.31
N LYS A 129 4.00 25.36 6.15
CA LYS A 129 2.84 24.49 5.95
C LYS A 129 3.29 23.32 5.10
N SER A 130 3.29 22.13 5.69
CA SER A 130 3.48 20.91 4.92
C SER A 130 2.31 20.65 3.99
N THR A 131 2.60 20.07 2.82
CA THR A 131 1.59 19.46 1.98
C THR A 131 1.39 18.02 2.44
N GLU A 132 0.15 17.67 2.77
CA GLU A 132 -0.22 16.32 3.17
C GLU A 132 -0.78 15.58 1.97
N VAL A 133 -0.26 14.38 1.71
CA VAL A 133 -0.72 13.49 0.64
C VAL A 133 -0.98 12.11 1.22
N LEU A 134 -2.07 11.48 0.82
CA LEU A 134 -2.29 10.05 1.06
C LEU A 134 -1.70 9.26 -0.10
N ILE A 135 -0.67 8.46 0.20
CA ILE A 135 -0.22 7.40 -0.69
C ILE A 135 -1.25 6.28 -0.63
N VAL A 136 -1.66 5.77 -1.79
CA VAL A 136 -2.38 4.51 -1.91
C VAL A 136 -1.44 3.52 -2.59
N ALA A 137 -1.11 2.43 -1.89
CA ALA A 137 -0.17 1.42 -2.35
C ALA A 137 -0.82 0.03 -2.43
N LYS A 138 -0.45 -0.74 -3.46
CA LYS A 138 -0.75 -2.18 -3.52
C LYS A 138 0.20 -2.91 -2.57
N VAL A 139 -0.35 -3.77 -1.72
CA VAL A 139 0.45 -4.56 -0.78
C VAL A 139 1.05 -5.75 -1.51
N ALA A 140 2.37 -5.85 -1.49
CA ALA A 140 3.09 -6.98 -2.08
C ALA A 140 2.82 -8.26 -1.27
N GLN A 141 2.18 -9.22 -1.93
CA GLN A 141 1.91 -10.54 -1.36
C GLN A 141 3.20 -11.39 -1.34
N PRO A 142 3.36 -12.30 -0.37
CA PRO A 142 4.59 -13.09 -0.19
C PRO A 142 4.93 -14.04 -1.34
N ASP A 143 3.97 -14.33 -2.22
CA ASP A 143 4.13 -15.19 -3.40
C ASP A 143 4.36 -14.39 -4.69
N ALA A 144 3.69 -13.24 -4.82
CA ALA A 144 3.74 -12.42 -6.03
C ALA A 144 4.83 -11.34 -5.98
N HIS A 145 5.21 -10.87 -4.79
CA HIS A 145 6.16 -9.78 -4.55
C HIS A 145 5.84 -8.45 -5.26
N GLU A 146 4.61 -8.29 -5.74
CA GLU A 146 4.21 -7.15 -6.56
C GLU A 146 3.54 -6.07 -5.70
N GLY A 147 4.32 -5.06 -5.33
CA GLY A 147 3.85 -3.87 -4.61
C GLY A 147 4.37 -2.59 -5.26
N CYS A 148 3.58 -1.54 -5.21
CA CYS A 148 3.91 -0.21 -5.73
C CYS A 148 2.88 0.82 -5.27
N THR A 149 3.21 2.11 -5.42
CA THR A 149 2.23 3.19 -5.26
C THR A 149 1.30 3.24 -6.47
N ILE A 150 0.01 2.94 -6.23
CA ILE A 150 -1.03 2.94 -7.27
C ILE A 150 -1.72 4.29 -7.39
N GLY A 151 -1.59 5.16 -6.39
CA GLY A 151 -2.02 6.53 -6.51
C GLY A 151 -1.70 7.45 -5.35
N LEU A 152 -1.98 8.73 -5.59
CA LEU A 152 -1.71 9.87 -4.71
C LEU A 152 -3.00 10.66 -4.56
N VAL A 153 -3.39 10.98 -3.32
CA VAL A 153 -4.54 11.84 -3.05
C VAL A 153 -4.08 13.03 -2.21
N LEU A 154 -4.14 14.23 -2.77
CA LEU A 154 -3.86 15.46 -2.05
C LEU A 154 -4.85 15.59 -0.88
N ALA A 155 -4.33 15.70 0.33
CA ALA A 155 -5.12 15.79 1.55
C ALA A 155 -5.17 17.21 2.13
N THR A 156 -4.14 18.04 1.90
CA THR A 156 -4.20 19.46 2.26
C THR A 156 -5.38 20.14 1.59
N GLY A 157 -6.25 20.75 2.40
CA GLY A 157 -7.47 21.43 1.91
C GLY A 157 -8.58 20.50 1.42
N ASN A 158 -8.42 19.17 1.53
CA ASN A 158 -9.37 18.20 1.00
C ASN A 158 -9.99 17.33 2.11
N PRO A 159 -11.21 17.66 2.59
CA PRO A 159 -11.88 16.88 3.64
C PRO A 159 -12.32 15.48 3.17
N ALA A 160 -12.41 15.24 1.86
CA ALA A 160 -12.81 13.95 1.29
C ALA A 160 -11.62 13.01 0.99
N ALA A 161 -10.39 13.42 1.27
CA ALA A 161 -9.18 12.72 0.84
C ALA A 161 -9.13 11.26 1.32
N ASN A 162 -9.48 11.00 2.59
CA ASN A 162 -9.46 9.63 3.13
C ASN A 162 -10.46 8.71 2.41
N ASP A 163 -11.66 9.21 2.11
CA ASP A 163 -12.68 8.40 1.43
C ASP A 163 -12.34 8.19 -0.05
N GLN A 164 -11.74 9.19 -0.70
CA GLN A 164 -11.20 9.05 -2.05
C GLN A 164 -10.06 8.02 -2.10
N ALA A 165 -9.15 8.02 -1.12
CA ALA A 165 -8.07 7.06 -1.03
C ALA A 165 -8.59 5.63 -0.80
N ARG A 166 -9.58 5.44 0.08
CA ARG A 166 -10.25 4.15 0.30
C ARG A 166 -10.93 3.63 -0.96
N LYS A 167 -11.68 4.49 -1.63
CA LYS A 167 -12.33 4.14 -2.89
C LYS A 167 -11.30 3.72 -3.94
N LEU A 168 -10.23 4.50 -4.10
CA LEU A 168 -9.15 4.18 -5.03
C LEU A 168 -8.50 2.82 -4.72
N ALA A 169 -8.19 2.56 -3.45
CA ALA A 169 -7.63 1.30 -3.00
C ALA A 169 -8.55 0.13 -3.35
N ASP A 170 -9.83 0.22 -2.97
CA ASP A 170 -10.81 -0.83 -3.15
C ASP A 170 -11.10 -1.14 -4.62
N GLU A 171 -11.06 -0.13 -5.50
CA GLU A 171 -11.36 -0.27 -6.93
C GLU A 171 -10.16 -0.72 -7.76
N LYS A 172 -8.93 -0.34 -7.39
CA LYS A 172 -7.76 -0.49 -8.27
C LYS A 172 -6.68 -1.44 -7.76
N ALA A 173 -6.45 -1.52 -6.44
CA ALA A 173 -5.24 -2.15 -5.92
C ALA A 173 -5.06 -3.61 -6.33
N ARG A 174 -6.14 -4.39 -6.37
CA ARG A 174 -6.08 -5.83 -6.72
C ARG A 174 -5.66 -6.08 -8.16
N THR A 175 -6.03 -5.20 -9.08
CA THR A 175 -5.82 -5.40 -10.54
C THR A 175 -4.73 -4.52 -11.12
N PHE A 176 -4.20 -3.57 -10.34
CA PHE A 176 -3.13 -2.68 -10.78
C PHE A 176 -1.85 -3.47 -11.06
N ALA A 177 -1.29 -3.31 -12.26
CA ALA A 177 -0.05 -3.91 -12.70
C ALA A 177 1.13 -2.96 -12.41
N CYS A 178 1.92 -3.28 -11.39
CA CYS A 178 3.06 -2.47 -10.98
C CYS A 178 4.12 -2.40 -12.10
N GLY A 179 4.67 -1.20 -12.30
CA GLY A 179 5.63 -0.92 -13.38
C GLY A 179 5.02 -0.84 -14.79
N LYS A 180 3.70 -1.04 -14.94
CA LYS A 180 3.00 -0.97 -16.24
C LYS A 180 1.89 0.07 -16.23
N ASP A 181 1.04 0.03 -15.20
CA ASP A 181 -0.10 0.93 -15.09
C ASP A 181 0.34 2.30 -14.61
N LYS A 182 -0.33 3.35 -15.12
CA LYS A 182 -0.12 4.72 -14.66
C LYS A 182 -0.88 4.93 -13.34
N ARG A 183 -0.17 5.39 -12.31
CA ARG A 183 -0.77 5.73 -11.01
C ARG A 183 -1.86 6.80 -11.15
N VAL A 184 -2.88 6.73 -10.32
CA VAL A 184 -3.96 7.73 -10.25
C VAL A 184 -3.52 8.88 -9.34
N VAL A 185 -3.74 10.12 -9.77
CA VAL A 185 -3.48 11.32 -8.95
C VAL A 185 -4.77 12.11 -8.81
N ILE A 186 -5.14 12.42 -7.56
CA ILE A 186 -6.32 13.22 -7.21
C ILE A 186 -5.82 14.50 -6.52
N GLY A 187 -6.03 15.64 -7.17
CA GLY A 187 -5.48 16.93 -6.74
C GLY A 187 -4.09 17.20 -7.33
N ASP A 188 -3.44 18.26 -6.83
CA ASP A 188 -2.10 18.67 -7.25
C ASP A 188 -1.06 18.13 -6.26
N ALA A 189 -0.70 16.86 -6.41
CA ALA A 189 0.27 16.20 -5.54
C ALA A 189 1.70 16.60 -5.94
N PRO A 190 2.62 16.81 -4.98
CA PRO A 190 4.03 17.06 -5.26
C PRO A 190 4.68 15.93 -6.07
N ALA A 191 5.81 16.24 -6.71
CA ALA A 191 6.56 15.28 -7.52
C ALA A 191 6.91 14.01 -6.71
N TYR A 192 6.59 12.85 -7.29
CA TYR A 192 6.75 11.54 -6.67
C TYR A 192 7.19 10.52 -7.72
N GLY A 193 8.16 9.69 -7.40
CA GLY A 193 8.66 8.66 -8.30
C GLY A 193 9.82 7.87 -7.72
N ARG A 194 10.45 7.07 -8.58
CA ARG A 194 11.68 6.34 -8.24
C ARG A 194 12.74 7.33 -7.77
N VAL A 195 13.34 7.04 -6.64
CA VAL A 195 14.53 7.72 -6.14
C VAL A 195 15.66 6.70 -6.07
N ASP A 196 16.85 7.12 -6.48
CA ASP A 196 18.06 6.37 -6.21
C ASP A 196 18.50 6.79 -4.81
N ASN A 197 17.96 6.10 -3.80
CA ASN A 197 18.49 6.13 -2.44
C ASN A 197 19.73 5.24 -2.38
#